data_AF-A0A849SJZ3-F1
#
_entry.id   AF-A0A849SJZ3-F1
#
_cell.length_a   1.000
_cell.length_b   1.000
_cell.length_c   1.000
_cell.angle_alpha   90.00
_cell.angle_beta   90.00
_cell.angle_gamma   90.00
#
_symmetry.space_group_name_H-M   'P 1'
#
loop_
_entity.id
_entity.type
_entity.pdbx_description
1 polymer ?
#
loop_
_entity_poly.entity_id
_entity_poly.type
_entity_poly.pdbx_seq_one_letter_code
_entity_poly.pdbx_strand_id
1 'polypeptide(L)'
;MTSVLIAVLVGIVTGLLQATFFEWIYHRNWLHRPWLPPQMFTAHTLVHHQLCKHEDTFHVHEEEQEEALSFQWWGGFALVGLNMVPWVGLGLGLTALGVNLPWVAFAIAVASTIFVYYLAYEGFHYLMHKPSIPWIESRGFFKFITQHHKLHHIHMGKNFNVVLPLADVLLGTLILTDPLPPQKTSPEAKRIARRHSRHNRNRTSAAPETGTEIELPAPKPSHTEAS
;
A
#
# COMPACT_ATOMS: atom_id res chain seq x y z
N MET A 1 1.70 -11.44 38.68
CA MET A 1 0.48 -11.11 37.91
C MET A 1 0.45 -9.64 37.51
N THR A 2 0.63 -8.70 38.44
CA THR A 2 0.61 -7.24 38.16
C THR A 2 1.67 -6.79 37.13
N SER A 3 2.91 -7.26 37.24
CA SER A 3 3.99 -6.89 36.29
C SER A 3 3.74 -7.38 34.86
N VAL A 4 3.14 -8.56 34.72
CA VAL A 4 2.77 -9.13 33.41
C VAL A 4 1.64 -8.30 32.78
N LEU A 5 0.62 -7.93 33.56
CA LEU A 5 -0.46 -7.08 33.08
C LEU A 5 0.06 -5.71 32.61
N ILE A 6 0.93 -5.09 33.40
CA ILE A 6 1.58 -3.82 33.02
C ILE A 6 2.34 -3.99 31.71
N ALA A 7 3.14 -5.06 31.57
CA ALA A 7 3.89 -5.33 30.36
C ALA A 7 3.01 -5.54 29.12
N VAL A 8 1.85 -6.20 29.28
CA VAL A 8 0.87 -6.34 28.19
C VAL A 8 0.29 -4.98 27.80
N LEU A 9 -0.16 -4.17 28.76
CA LEU A 9 -0.75 -2.86 28.49
C LEU A 9 0.26 -1.91 27.82
N VAL A 10 1.50 -1.88 28.32
CA VAL A 10 2.60 -1.13 27.72
C VAL A 10 2.90 -1.66 26.32
N GLY A 11 2.91 -2.99 26.13
CA GLY A 11 3.11 -3.62 24.83
C GLY A 11 2.04 -3.25 23.80
N ILE A 12 0.78 -3.13 24.22
CA ILE A 12 -0.31 -2.68 23.33
C ILE A 12 -0.08 -1.23 22.91
N VAL A 13 0.20 -0.32 23.84
CA VAL A 13 0.45 1.09 23.52
C VAL A 13 1.67 1.23 22.62
N THR A 14 2.76 0.54 22.94
CA THR A 14 3.97 0.53 22.12
C THR A 14 3.68 -0.04 20.72
N GLY A 15 2.92 -1.12 20.61
CA GLY A 15 2.54 -1.72 19.33
C GLY A 15 1.72 -0.77 18.46
N LEU A 16 0.76 -0.03 19.05
CA LEU A 16 -0.03 0.97 18.32
C LEU A 16 0.84 2.12 17.81
N LEU A 17 1.69 2.68 18.68
CA LEU A 17 2.60 3.76 18.30
C LEU A 17 3.59 3.29 17.22
N GLN A 18 4.19 2.11 17.40
CA GLN A 18 5.10 1.57 16.41
C GLN A 18 4.40 1.32 15.07
N ALA A 19 3.18 0.74 15.07
CA ALA A 19 2.46 0.43 13.84
C ALA A 19 2.15 1.69 13.02
N THR A 20 1.65 2.76 13.64
CA THR A 20 1.34 4.01 12.91
C THR A 20 2.60 4.68 12.33
N PHE A 21 3.72 4.72 13.05
CA PHE A 21 4.97 5.27 12.52
C PHE A 21 5.59 4.37 11.46
N PHE A 22 5.56 3.04 11.66
CA PHE A 22 6.07 2.08 10.69
C PHE A 22 5.28 2.12 9.39
N GLU A 23 3.94 2.13 9.46
CA GLU A 23 3.07 2.31 8.30
C GLU A 23 3.45 3.56 7.53
N TRP A 24 3.59 4.70 8.21
CA TRP A 24 3.99 5.95 7.56
C TRP A 24 5.35 5.83 6.85
N ILE A 25 6.35 5.23 7.51
CA ILE A 25 7.69 5.05 6.94
C ILE A 25 7.62 4.13 5.73
N TYR A 26 6.92 3.01 5.86
CA TYR A 26 6.75 2.00 4.82
C TYR A 26 6.02 2.58 3.61
N HIS A 27 4.88 3.22 3.84
CA HIS A 27 4.07 3.82 2.79
C HIS A 27 4.85 4.92 2.06
N ARG A 28 5.42 5.89 2.79
CA ARG A 28 6.17 6.99 2.19
C ARG A 28 7.45 6.56 1.48
N ASN A 29 8.20 5.60 2.02
CA ASN A 29 9.55 5.32 1.54
C ASN A 29 9.68 4.03 0.73
N TRP A 30 8.82 3.03 0.95
CA TRP A 30 8.88 1.77 0.21
C TRP A 30 7.81 1.70 -0.86
N LEU A 31 6.62 2.24 -0.59
CA LEU A 31 5.52 2.23 -1.57
C LEU A 31 5.56 3.45 -2.51
N HIS A 32 5.96 4.64 -2.02
CA HIS A 32 6.04 5.88 -2.81
C HIS A 32 7.44 6.21 -3.36
N ARG A 33 8.43 5.35 -3.15
CA ARG A 33 9.77 5.49 -3.76
C ARG A 33 10.26 4.16 -4.33
N PRO A 34 11.00 4.16 -5.44
CA PRO A 34 11.53 2.95 -6.06
C PRO A 34 12.79 2.44 -5.34
N TRP A 35 12.75 2.35 -4.01
CA TRP A 35 13.90 1.96 -3.22
C TRP A 35 14.01 0.43 -3.13
N LEU A 36 13.25 -0.24 -2.25
CA LEU A 36 13.27 -1.70 -2.14
C LEU A 36 11.98 -2.25 -1.50
N PRO A 37 11.39 -3.34 -2.02
CA PRO A 37 11.51 -3.89 -3.38
C PRO A 37 10.82 -3.00 -4.43
N PRO A 38 11.38 -2.78 -5.64
CA PRO A 38 10.76 -1.93 -6.69
C PRO A 38 9.35 -2.35 -7.11
N GLN A 39 9.01 -3.63 -6.90
CA GLN A 39 7.69 -4.17 -7.18
C GLN A 39 6.61 -3.54 -6.29
N MET A 40 6.96 -3.14 -5.07
CA MET A 40 6.04 -2.48 -4.15
C MET A 40 5.67 -1.09 -4.68
N PHE A 41 6.68 -0.31 -5.10
CA PHE A 41 6.47 0.96 -5.78
C PHE A 41 5.65 0.81 -7.06
N THR A 42 5.94 -0.23 -7.84
CA THR A 42 5.23 -0.48 -9.10
C THR A 42 3.75 -0.78 -8.84
N ALA A 43 3.46 -1.76 -7.97
CA ALA A 43 2.08 -2.14 -7.65
C ALA A 43 1.31 -0.98 -7.01
N HIS A 44 1.94 -0.29 -6.06
CA HIS A 44 1.26 0.76 -5.30
C HIS A 44 1.20 2.09 -6.07
N THR A 45 2.33 2.68 -6.43
CA THR A 45 2.36 4.04 -7.01
C THR A 45 2.02 4.06 -8.51
N LEU A 46 2.50 3.08 -9.28
CA LEU A 46 2.30 3.08 -10.74
C LEU A 46 0.98 2.43 -11.15
N VAL A 47 0.49 1.44 -10.41
CA VAL A 47 -0.78 0.74 -10.72
C VAL A 47 -1.90 1.27 -9.84
N HIS A 48 -1.88 1.01 -8.53
CA HIS A 48 -2.98 1.34 -7.62
C HIS A 48 -3.34 2.84 -7.63
N HIS A 49 -2.37 3.73 -7.41
CA HIS A 49 -2.59 5.19 -7.40
C HIS A 49 -3.03 5.76 -8.74
N GLN A 50 -2.61 5.18 -9.87
CA GLN A 50 -2.98 5.69 -11.19
C GLN A 50 -4.32 5.15 -11.68
N LEU A 51 -4.71 3.94 -11.26
CA LEU A 51 -6.01 3.36 -11.59
C LEU A 51 -7.10 3.74 -10.56
N CYS A 52 -6.74 4.13 -9.33
CA CYS A 52 -7.69 4.47 -8.26
C CYS A 52 -7.59 5.93 -7.78
N LYS A 53 -7.27 6.87 -8.69
CA LYS A 53 -6.81 8.22 -8.33
C LYS A 53 -7.89 9.19 -7.83
N HIS A 54 -8.88 9.47 -8.66
CA HIS A 54 -9.92 10.48 -8.37
C HIS A 54 -11.29 9.83 -8.22
N GLU A 55 -12.32 10.63 -7.92
CA GLU A 55 -13.72 10.18 -7.79
C GLU A 55 -14.19 9.22 -8.89
N ASP A 56 -13.78 9.46 -10.13
CA ASP A 56 -14.21 8.66 -11.28
C ASP A 56 -13.63 7.23 -11.31
N THR A 57 -12.56 6.97 -10.56
CA THR A 57 -11.91 5.64 -10.53
C THR A 57 -11.51 5.15 -9.15
N PHE A 58 -11.80 5.90 -8.09
CA PHE A 58 -11.40 5.56 -6.72
C PHE A 58 -11.92 4.19 -6.30
N HIS A 59 -13.15 3.84 -6.71
CA HIS A 59 -13.69 2.49 -6.48
C HIS A 59 -13.27 1.52 -7.58
N VAL A 60 -13.06 0.26 -7.18
CA VAL A 60 -12.62 -0.82 -8.08
C VAL A 60 -13.78 -1.37 -8.89
N HIS A 61 -13.57 -1.42 -10.20
CA HIS A 61 -14.49 -1.99 -11.18
C HIS A 61 -13.79 -2.88 -12.21
N GLU A 62 -12.45 -2.84 -12.30
CA GLU A 62 -11.63 -3.60 -13.24
C GLU A 62 -10.66 -4.56 -12.51
N GLU A 63 -10.26 -5.65 -13.16
CA GLU A 63 -9.34 -6.64 -12.58
C GLU A 63 -7.94 -6.06 -12.31
N GLU A 64 -7.47 -5.14 -13.16
CA GLU A 64 -6.19 -4.45 -12.98
C GLU A 64 -6.19 -3.51 -11.76
N GLN A 65 -7.36 -3.05 -11.31
CA GLN A 65 -7.48 -2.31 -10.06
C GLN A 65 -7.42 -3.28 -8.87
N GLU A 66 -8.12 -4.41 -8.96
CA GLU A 66 -8.21 -5.41 -7.89
C GLU A 66 -6.84 -6.04 -7.55
N GLU A 67 -6.01 -6.31 -8.56
CA GLU A 67 -4.68 -6.92 -8.36
C GLU A 67 -3.73 -6.08 -7.48
N ALA A 68 -4.00 -4.78 -7.36
CA ALA A 68 -3.15 -3.82 -6.67
C ALA A 68 -3.74 -3.30 -5.35
N LEU A 69 -4.83 -3.92 -4.86
CA LEU A 69 -5.47 -3.53 -3.58
C LEU A 69 -4.80 -4.13 -2.35
N SER A 70 -4.32 -5.37 -2.44
CA SER A 70 -3.83 -6.10 -1.27
C SER A 70 -2.35 -6.44 -1.40
N PHE A 71 -1.68 -6.57 -0.27
CA PHE A 71 -0.35 -7.13 -0.25
C PHE A 71 -0.40 -8.65 -0.47
N GLN A 72 0.79 -9.23 -0.67
CA GLN A 72 0.92 -10.69 -0.74
C GLN A 72 0.48 -11.32 0.59
N TRP A 73 -0.10 -12.52 0.53
CA TRP A 73 -0.64 -13.22 1.72
C TRP A 73 0.38 -13.40 2.86
N TRP A 74 1.67 -13.49 2.53
CA TRP A 74 2.76 -13.61 3.50
C TRP A 74 3.24 -12.25 4.06
N GLY A 75 2.81 -11.14 3.46
CA GLY A 75 3.27 -9.78 3.77
C GLY A 75 3.09 -9.42 5.24
N GLY A 76 1.90 -9.71 5.81
CA GLY A 76 1.62 -9.46 7.23
C GLY A 76 2.60 -10.15 8.18
N PHE A 77 2.92 -11.43 7.93
CA PHE A 77 3.87 -12.17 8.76
C PHE A 77 5.29 -11.60 8.65
N ALA A 78 5.73 -11.25 7.44
CA ALA A 78 7.04 -10.65 7.23
C ALA A 78 7.17 -9.27 7.89
N LEU A 79 6.14 -8.42 7.77
CA LEU A 79 6.13 -7.09 8.37
C LEU A 79 6.08 -7.15 9.90
N VAL A 80 5.29 -8.05 10.49
CA VAL A 80 5.29 -8.28 11.94
C VAL A 80 6.68 -8.77 12.38
N GLY A 81 7.25 -9.77 11.70
CA GLY A 81 8.58 -10.30 12.02
C GLY A 81 9.66 -9.21 12.01
N LEU A 82 9.68 -8.37 10.97
CA LEU A 82 10.60 -7.24 10.86
C LEU A 82 10.45 -6.26 12.04
N ASN A 83 9.21 -5.93 12.42
CA ASN A 83 8.92 -5.02 13.52
C ASN A 83 9.27 -5.60 14.91
N MET A 84 9.37 -6.92 15.04
CA MET A 84 9.68 -7.59 16.29
C MET A 84 11.18 -7.74 16.57
N VAL A 85 12.05 -7.59 15.56
CA VAL A 85 13.50 -7.67 15.70
C VAL A 85 14.06 -6.85 16.89
N PRO A 86 13.76 -5.54 17.03
CA PRO A 86 14.30 -4.75 18.14
C PRO A 86 13.83 -5.24 19.52
N TRP A 87 12.58 -5.68 19.64
CA TRP A 87 12.02 -6.10 20.93
C TRP A 87 12.52 -7.46 21.39
N VAL A 88 12.66 -8.41 20.46
CA VAL A 88 13.25 -9.71 20.75
C VAL A 88 14.72 -9.54 21.12
N GLY A 89 15.47 -8.74 20.36
CA GLY A 89 16.88 -8.45 20.66
C GLY A 89 17.06 -7.80 22.03
N LEU A 90 16.25 -6.79 22.35
CA LEU A 90 16.28 -6.12 23.65
C LEU A 90 15.91 -7.08 24.80
N GLY A 91 14.86 -7.88 24.64
CA GLY A 91 14.42 -8.84 25.65
C GLY A 91 15.47 -9.91 25.95
N LEU A 92 16.09 -10.48 24.92
CA LEU A 92 17.19 -11.43 25.06
C LEU A 92 18.43 -10.78 25.71
N GLY A 93 18.79 -9.56 25.29
CA GLY A 93 19.92 -8.83 25.87
C GLY A 93 19.74 -8.52 27.35
N LEU A 94 18.56 -8.03 27.75
CA LEU A 94 18.24 -7.78 29.16
C LEU A 94 18.25 -9.08 29.98
N THR A 95 17.73 -10.17 29.43
CA THR A 95 17.76 -11.49 30.09
C THR A 95 19.20 -11.96 30.31
N ALA A 96 20.08 -11.80 29.31
CA ALA A 96 21.50 -12.15 29.42
C ALA A 96 22.25 -11.32 30.47
N LEU A 97 21.79 -10.10 30.74
CA LEU A 97 22.31 -9.23 31.81
C LEU A 97 21.69 -9.51 33.19
N GLY A 98 20.86 -10.56 33.32
CA GLY A 98 20.21 -10.92 34.59
C GLY A 98 18.99 -10.07 34.95
N VAL A 99 18.49 -9.25 34.01
CA VAL A 99 17.30 -8.41 34.23
C VAL A 99 16.05 -9.25 34.01
N ASN A 100 15.33 -9.56 35.09
CA ASN A 100 14.11 -10.36 35.05
C ASN A 100 12.86 -9.48 34.87
N LEU A 101 12.57 -9.12 33.62
CA LEU A 101 11.32 -8.47 33.22
C LEU A 101 10.42 -9.45 32.45
N PRO A 102 9.09 -9.29 32.50
CA PRO A 102 8.15 -10.10 31.71
C PRO A 102 8.15 -9.70 30.22
N TRP A 103 9.33 -9.62 29.59
CA TRP A 103 9.52 -9.11 28.24
C TRP A 103 8.83 -9.98 27.18
N VAL A 104 8.67 -11.28 27.41
CA VAL A 104 7.95 -12.19 26.50
C VAL A 104 6.47 -11.77 26.39
N ALA A 105 5.83 -11.46 27.53
CA ALA A 105 4.44 -10.99 27.53
C ALA A 105 4.30 -9.64 26.82
N PHE A 106 5.24 -8.72 27.03
CA PHE A 106 5.33 -7.47 26.29
C PHE A 106 5.49 -7.70 24.78
N ALA A 107 6.43 -8.56 24.38
CA ALA A 107 6.72 -8.84 22.97
C ALA A 107 5.52 -9.48 22.25
N ILE A 108 4.82 -10.41 22.92
CA ILE A 108 3.57 -10.98 22.40
C ILE A 108 2.52 -9.88 22.21
N ALA A 109 2.33 -9.02 23.22
CA ALA A 109 1.37 -7.93 23.13
C ALA A 109 1.68 -6.95 21.98
N VAL A 110 2.95 -6.59 21.77
CA VAL A 110 3.39 -5.77 20.62
C VAL A 110 3.09 -6.50 19.31
N ALA A 111 3.49 -7.75 19.17
CA ALA A 111 3.31 -8.53 17.95
C ALA A 111 1.82 -8.68 17.58
N SER A 112 0.98 -9.04 18.55
CA SER A 112 -0.47 -9.14 18.36
C SER A 112 -1.08 -7.80 17.97
N THR A 113 -0.64 -6.70 18.57
CA THR A 113 -1.14 -5.35 18.24
C THR A 113 -0.79 -4.97 16.81
N ILE A 114 0.47 -5.17 16.40
CA ILE A 114 0.91 -4.86 15.03
C ILE A 114 0.18 -5.74 14.01
N PHE A 115 -0.04 -7.02 14.33
CA PHE A 115 -0.77 -7.93 13.46
C PHE A 115 -2.23 -7.50 13.28
N VAL A 116 -2.93 -7.15 14.36
CA VAL A 116 -4.30 -6.61 14.28
C VAL A 116 -4.33 -5.29 13.50
N TYR A 117 -3.34 -4.43 13.69
CA TYR A 117 -3.20 -3.20 12.92
C TYR A 117 -3.03 -3.47 11.42
N TYR A 118 -2.20 -4.46 11.04
CA TYR A 118 -2.04 -4.88 9.66
C TYR A 118 -3.35 -5.39 9.05
N LEU A 119 -4.10 -6.21 9.79
CA LEU A 119 -5.42 -6.67 9.33
C LEU A 119 -6.40 -5.51 9.14
N ALA A 120 -6.37 -4.52 10.05
CA ALA A 120 -7.16 -3.31 9.91
C ALA A 120 -6.71 -2.48 8.70
N TYR A 121 -5.41 -2.37 8.45
CA TYR A 121 -4.84 -1.69 7.28
C TYR A 121 -5.36 -2.32 5.99
N GLU A 122 -5.13 -3.62 5.78
CA GLU A 122 -5.54 -4.32 4.56
C GLU A 122 -7.06 -4.30 4.42
N GLY A 123 -7.78 -4.61 5.50
CA GLY A 123 -9.24 -4.70 5.49
C GLY A 123 -9.92 -3.36 5.23
N PHE A 124 -9.49 -2.30 5.91
CA PHE A 124 -10.08 -0.98 5.69
C PHE A 124 -9.68 -0.40 4.35
N HIS A 125 -8.41 -0.52 3.94
CA HIS A 125 -7.96 -0.10 2.60
C HIS A 125 -8.79 -0.77 1.51
N TYR A 126 -8.97 -2.10 1.60
CA TYR A 126 -9.81 -2.84 0.68
C TYR A 126 -11.26 -2.33 0.67
N LEU A 127 -11.90 -2.17 1.84
CA LEU A 127 -13.28 -1.69 1.95
C LEU A 127 -13.46 -0.25 1.44
N MET A 128 -12.43 0.60 1.54
CA MET A 128 -12.47 1.96 0.98
C MET A 128 -12.57 1.94 -0.54
N HIS A 129 -11.90 0.98 -1.19
CA HIS A 129 -11.89 0.85 -2.65
C HIS A 129 -13.00 -0.09 -3.18
N LYS A 130 -13.47 -1.03 -2.37
CA LYS A 130 -14.54 -1.98 -2.71
C LYS A 130 -15.53 -2.12 -1.53
N PRO A 131 -16.42 -1.13 -1.36
CA PRO A 131 -17.46 -1.16 -0.33
C PRO A 131 -18.31 -2.44 -0.42
N SER A 132 -18.52 -3.11 0.69
CA SER A 132 -19.26 -4.38 0.80
C SER A 132 -19.86 -4.65 2.18
N ILE A 133 -19.56 -3.84 3.20
CA ILE A 133 -20.03 -3.99 4.58
C ILE A 133 -20.64 -2.65 5.06
N PRO A 134 -21.94 -2.39 4.79
CA PRO A 134 -22.59 -1.11 5.07
C PRO A 134 -22.52 -0.64 6.53
N TRP A 135 -22.45 -1.60 7.46
CA TRP A 135 -22.33 -1.31 8.89
C TRP A 135 -21.00 -0.65 9.26
N ILE A 136 -19.90 -1.02 8.60
CA ILE A 136 -18.58 -0.40 8.80
C ILE A 136 -18.55 0.95 8.07
N GLU A 137 -19.00 0.97 6.82
CA GLU A 137 -18.99 2.13 5.93
C GLU A 137 -19.83 3.31 6.45
N SER A 138 -20.86 3.02 7.24
CA SER A 138 -21.69 4.04 7.86
C SER A 138 -21.05 4.70 9.09
N ARG A 139 -19.97 4.13 9.65
CA ARG A 139 -19.32 4.69 10.86
C ARG A 139 -18.53 5.95 10.54
N GLY A 140 -18.67 6.97 11.39
CA GLY A 140 -18.03 8.27 11.20
C GLY A 140 -16.50 8.20 11.09
N PHE A 141 -15.87 7.35 11.92
CA PHE A 141 -14.43 7.13 11.83
C PHE A 141 -14.02 6.50 10.48
N PHE A 142 -14.75 5.50 9.99
CA PHE A 142 -14.47 4.89 8.70
C PHE A 142 -14.60 5.91 7.56
N LYS A 143 -15.69 6.70 7.53
CA LYS A 143 -15.85 7.79 6.55
C LYS A 143 -14.70 8.79 6.58
N PHE A 144 -14.20 9.13 7.76
CA PHE A 144 -13.05 10.01 7.93
C PHE A 144 -11.79 9.40 7.31
N ILE A 145 -11.45 8.14 7.62
CA ILE A 145 -10.26 7.50 7.05
C ILE A 145 -10.40 7.21 5.55
N THR A 146 -11.61 6.94 5.05
CA THR A 146 -11.88 6.86 3.60
C THR A 146 -11.56 8.18 2.91
N GLN A 147 -12.02 9.30 3.46
CA GLN A 147 -11.74 10.61 2.89
C GLN A 147 -10.24 10.97 3.00
N HIS A 148 -9.61 10.65 4.13
CA HIS A 148 -8.17 10.83 4.35
C HIS A 148 -7.34 10.08 3.30
N HIS A 149 -7.67 8.81 3.05
CA HIS A 149 -7.01 7.97 2.05
C HIS A 149 -7.33 8.42 0.61
N LYS A 150 -8.55 8.92 0.36
CA LYS A 150 -8.87 9.52 -0.93
C LYS A 150 -7.99 10.73 -1.25
N LEU A 151 -7.77 11.59 -0.25
CA LEU A 151 -6.85 12.72 -0.38
C LEU A 151 -5.41 12.27 -0.61
N HIS A 152 -5.00 11.13 -0.03
CA HIS A 152 -3.71 10.51 -0.32
C HIS A 152 -3.57 10.09 -1.79
N HIS A 153 -4.60 9.48 -2.38
CA HIS A 153 -4.62 9.12 -3.81
C HIS A 153 -4.45 10.31 -4.75
N ILE A 154 -5.06 11.44 -4.39
CA ILE A 154 -4.94 12.69 -5.15
C ILE A 154 -3.57 13.33 -4.92
N HIS A 155 -3.15 13.42 -3.65
CA HIS A 155 -1.92 14.06 -3.19
C HIS A 155 -0.97 13.02 -2.59
N MET A 156 -0.33 12.22 -3.44
CA MET A 156 0.54 11.08 -3.06
C MET A 156 1.67 11.39 -2.05
N GLY A 157 2.00 12.67 -1.83
CA GLY A 157 2.97 13.13 -0.84
C GLY A 157 2.39 13.45 0.56
N LYS A 158 1.10 13.19 0.79
CA LYS A 158 0.34 13.54 2.01
C LYS A 158 -0.47 12.34 2.49
N ASN A 159 -0.92 12.32 3.74
CA ASN A 159 -1.85 11.32 4.27
C ASN A 159 -1.39 9.85 4.13
N PHE A 160 -0.19 9.53 4.60
CA PHE A 160 0.38 8.18 4.46
C PHE A 160 -0.21 7.12 5.39
N ASN A 161 -0.85 7.47 6.50
CA ASN A 161 -1.53 6.50 7.33
C ASN A 161 -2.95 6.24 6.81
N VAL A 162 -3.33 4.99 6.66
CA VAL A 162 -4.67 4.53 6.32
C VAL A 162 -5.52 4.29 7.58
N VAL A 163 -4.94 3.70 8.63
CA VAL A 163 -5.72 3.30 9.83
C VAL A 163 -5.76 4.41 10.87
N LEU A 164 -4.61 4.80 11.43
CA LEU A 164 -4.50 5.84 12.44
C LEU A 164 -3.58 6.97 11.93
N PRO A 165 -4.09 8.16 11.59
CA PRO A 165 -3.30 9.28 11.05
C PRO A 165 -2.45 10.00 12.10
N LEU A 166 -1.91 9.29 13.08
CA LEU A 166 -1.09 9.86 14.13
C LEU A 166 0.26 10.32 13.58
N ALA A 167 0.96 9.49 12.81
CA ALA A 167 2.24 9.90 12.24
C ALA A 167 2.06 11.01 11.19
N ASP A 168 0.96 11.01 10.43
CA ASP A 168 0.62 12.13 9.54
C ASP A 168 0.47 13.47 10.27
N VAL A 169 -0.21 13.47 11.43
CA VAL A 169 -0.33 14.65 12.29
C VAL A 169 1.04 15.08 12.80
N LEU A 170 1.78 14.16 13.41
CA LEU A 170 3.04 14.47 14.09
C LEU A 170 4.17 14.86 13.13
N LEU A 171 4.15 14.34 11.90
CA LEU A 171 5.19 14.58 10.90
C LEU A 171 4.78 15.59 9.81
N GLY A 172 3.62 16.23 9.96
CA GLY A 172 3.19 17.34 9.10
C GLY A 172 2.79 16.93 7.67
N THR A 173 2.30 15.71 7.48
CA THR A 173 1.82 15.21 6.19
C THR A 173 0.30 15.14 6.09
N LEU A 174 -0.43 15.48 7.16
CA LEU A 174 -1.89 15.54 7.16
C LEU A 174 -2.44 16.69 6.31
N ILE A 175 -3.42 16.38 5.46
CA ILE A 175 -4.36 17.32 4.83
C ILE A 175 -5.79 16.81 5.03
N LEU A 176 -6.73 17.74 5.22
CA LEU A 176 -8.14 17.41 5.49
C LEU A 176 -9.08 17.73 4.33
N THR A 177 -8.61 18.51 3.36
CA THR A 177 -9.38 18.96 2.19
C THR A 177 -8.48 19.02 0.97
N ASP A 178 -9.06 18.82 -0.21
CA ASP A 178 -8.37 19.05 -1.47
C ASP A 178 -8.33 20.55 -1.76
N PRO A 179 -7.15 21.18 -1.93
CA PRO A 179 -7.07 22.60 -2.32
C PRO A 179 -7.44 22.85 -3.78
N LEU A 180 -7.58 21.81 -4.61
CA LEU A 180 -7.85 21.92 -6.04
C LEU A 180 -9.32 21.61 -6.37
N PRO A 181 -9.85 22.15 -7.49
CA PRO A 181 -11.17 21.76 -7.98
C PRO A 181 -11.18 20.27 -8.37
N PRO A 182 -12.35 19.60 -8.32
CA PRO A 182 -12.46 18.18 -8.67
C PRO A 182 -11.86 17.87 -10.05
N GLN A 183 -10.98 16.88 -10.09
CA GLN A 183 -10.31 16.42 -11.30
C GLN A 183 -10.76 15.00 -11.66
N LYS A 184 -10.58 14.63 -12.93
CA LYS A 184 -10.77 13.27 -13.41
C LYS A 184 -9.42 12.61 -13.66
N THR A 185 -9.39 11.29 -13.53
CA THR A 185 -8.19 10.50 -13.78
C THR A 185 -7.84 10.52 -15.27
N SER A 186 -6.63 10.96 -15.62
CA SER A 186 -6.24 11.13 -17.02
C SER A 186 -6.14 9.78 -17.76
N PRO A 187 -6.53 9.72 -19.05
CA PRO A 187 -6.36 8.50 -19.85
C PRO A 187 -4.91 8.04 -19.95
N GLU A 188 -3.96 8.97 -19.88
CA GLU A 188 -2.54 8.68 -19.89
C GLU A 188 -2.07 7.98 -18.61
N ALA A 189 -2.50 8.44 -17.44
CA ALA A 189 -2.20 7.77 -16.17
C ALA A 189 -2.67 6.32 -16.19
N LYS A 190 -3.92 6.08 -16.65
CA LYS A 190 -4.49 4.73 -16.81
C LYS A 190 -3.66 3.87 -17.77
N ARG A 191 -3.24 4.44 -18.90
CA ARG A 191 -2.42 3.74 -19.90
C ARG A 191 -1.05 3.34 -19.34
N ILE A 192 -0.37 4.23 -18.61
CA ILE A 192 0.91 3.93 -17.97
C ILE A 192 0.73 2.81 -16.94
N ALA A 193 -0.30 2.91 -16.10
CA ALA A 193 -0.60 1.91 -15.09
C ALA A 193 -0.82 0.51 -15.68
N ARG A 194 -1.64 0.41 -16.74
CA ARG A 194 -1.94 -0.86 -17.42
C ARG A 194 -0.72 -1.50 -18.08
N ARG A 195 0.33 -0.75 -18.42
CA ARG A 195 1.61 -1.34 -18.89
C ARG A 195 2.36 -2.08 -17.77
N HIS A 196 2.16 -1.66 -16.52
CA HIS A 196 2.80 -2.28 -15.35
C HIS A 196 1.94 -3.36 -14.68
N SER A 197 0.66 -3.43 -15.03
CA SER A 197 -0.29 -4.45 -14.55
C SER A 197 0.15 -5.88 -14.88
N ARG A 198 -0.02 -6.81 -13.93
CA ARG A 198 0.26 -8.25 -14.17
C ARG A 198 -0.87 -8.87 -14.99
N HIS A 199 -2.11 -8.60 -14.64
CA HIS A 199 -3.29 -9.05 -15.37
C HIS A 199 -3.19 -8.69 -16.86
N ASN A 200 -2.92 -7.43 -17.19
CA ASN A 200 -2.85 -7.00 -18.58
C ASN A 200 -1.69 -7.68 -19.36
N ARG A 201 -0.52 -7.86 -18.75
CA ARG A 201 0.59 -8.61 -19.36
C ARG A 201 0.19 -10.05 -19.69
N ASN A 202 -0.41 -10.75 -18.74
CA ASN A 202 -0.84 -12.13 -18.93
C ASN A 202 -1.87 -12.24 -20.07
N ARG A 203 -2.79 -11.28 -20.16
CA ARG A 203 -3.79 -11.22 -21.22
C ARG A 203 -3.16 -10.99 -22.60
N THR A 204 -2.17 -10.09 -22.70
CA THR A 204 -1.46 -9.86 -23.98
C THR A 204 -0.62 -11.06 -24.41
N SER A 205 0.00 -11.78 -23.48
CA SER A 205 0.77 -13.00 -23.79
C SER A 205 -0.11 -14.19 -24.19
N ALA A 206 -1.39 -14.19 -23.80
CA ALA A 206 -2.36 -15.23 -24.13
C ALA A 206 -3.16 -14.94 -25.41
N ALA A 207 -3.04 -13.75 -26.00
CA ALA A 207 -3.69 -13.44 -27.26
C ALA A 207 -3.00 -14.21 -28.40
N PRO A 208 -3.73 -14.98 -29.22
CA PRO A 208 -3.14 -15.63 -30.38
C PRO A 208 -2.54 -14.56 -31.30
N GLU A 209 -1.34 -14.81 -31.84
CA GLU A 209 -0.78 -13.98 -32.91
C GLU A 209 -1.72 -14.03 -34.12
N THR A 210 -2.69 -13.12 -34.19
CA THR A 210 -3.36 -12.83 -35.45
C THR A 210 -2.33 -12.09 -36.29
N GLY A 211 -1.54 -12.86 -37.03
CA GLY A 211 -0.65 -12.37 -38.07
C GLY A 211 -1.45 -11.52 -39.04
N THR A 212 -1.39 -10.21 -38.85
CA THR A 212 -1.64 -9.26 -39.93
C THR A 212 -0.26 -8.87 -40.40
N GLU A 213 0.27 -9.68 -41.31
CA GLU A 213 1.43 -9.34 -42.11
C GLU A 213 1.03 -8.08 -42.89
N ILE A 214 1.46 -6.91 -42.41
CA ILE A 214 1.38 -5.68 -43.17
C ILE A 214 2.44 -5.84 -44.26
N GLU A 215 2.02 -6.34 -45.42
CA GLU A 215 2.82 -6.41 -46.62
C GLU A 215 3.27 -4.98 -46.98
N LEU A 216 4.51 -4.65 -46.60
CA LEU A 216 5.15 -3.41 -47.01
C LEU A 216 5.34 -3.46 -48.52
N PRO A 217 4.87 -2.46 -49.29
CA PRO A 217 5.02 -2.48 -50.73
C PRO A 217 6.50 -2.49 -51.11
N ALA A 218 6.86 -3.41 -52.02
CA ALA A 218 8.22 -3.60 -52.50
C ALA A 218 8.85 -2.29 -52.98
N PRO A 219 10.14 -2.04 -52.71
CA PRO A 219 10.84 -0.85 -53.18
C PRO A 219 10.90 -0.84 -54.71
N LYS A 220 10.51 0.28 -55.32
CA LYS A 220 10.64 0.50 -56.77
C LYS A 220 12.10 0.38 -57.21
N PRO A 221 12.39 -0.25 -58.36
CA PRO A 221 13.75 -0.34 -58.87
C PRO A 221 14.27 1.07 -59.19
N SER A 222 15.47 1.37 -58.70
CA SER A 222 16.22 2.57 -59.06
C SER A 222 16.65 2.46 -60.52
N HIS A 223 16.22 3.41 -61.35
CA HIS A 223 16.80 3.62 -62.66
C HIS A 223 18.23 4.12 -62.49
N THR A 224 19.20 3.26 -62.76
CA THR A 224 20.59 3.67 -63.01
C THR A 224 20.67 3.99 -64.50
N GLU A 225 20.65 5.27 -64.84
CA GLU A 225 21.09 5.73 -66.15
C GLU A 225 22.60 5.59 -66.28
N ALA A 226 23.01 5.21 -67.48
CA ALA A 226 24.36 4.86 -67.86
C ALA A 226 25.33 6.04 -67.88
N SER A 227 26.61 5.71 -67.73
CA SER A 227 27.66 6.16 -68.65
C SER A 227 28.40 4.94 -69.16
#